data_AF-K0SQB6-F1
#
_entry.id   AF-K0SQB6-F1
#
_cell.length_a   1.000
_cell.length_b   1.000
_cell.length_c   1.000
_cell.angle_alpha   90.00
_cell.angle_beta   90.00
_cell.angle_gamma   90.00
#
_symmetry.space_group_name_H-M   'P 1'
#
loop_
_entity.id
_entity.type
_entity.pdbx_description
1 polymer ?
#
loop_
_entity_poly.entity_id
_entity_poly.type
_entity_poly.pdbx_seq_one_letter_code
_entity_poly.pdbx_strand_id
1 'polypeptide(L)'
;MESFQPKKRRTDDPNHDAHAAAMDGTLMPINAVLAEHARQIEALVAANRALDEKYQAQVDEVKAECREKCESLERQCGVLEARCGSLERSIQVLKKDVNWTYKAPDIPRRHWIEQGRSEEYADNMERFLRGIKEDVEDIRADAAGCSFDCLHNGGHPAMLHDDTLLPHFKEFSNAIQVATADVEIVIENIELHPKVLGILCPVMEGKAIDVWMENILFSAENVAECYEIIAASI
;
A
#
# COMPACT_ATOMS: atom_id res chain seq x y z
N MET A 1 52.28 101.07 36.75
CA MET A 1 52.61 99.76 36.15
C MET A 1 51.33 99.27 35.49
N GLU A 2 51.32 99.24 34.16
CA GLU A 2 50.17 98.87 33.33
C GLU A 2 49.78 97.40 33.50
N SER A 3 48.49 97.06 33.38
CA SER A 3 48.07 95.82 32.72
C SER A 3 46.60 95.87 32.29
N PHE A 4 46.47 95.90 30.97
CA PHE A 4 45.36 95.58 30.05
C PHE A 4 44.06 94.94 30.58
N GLN A 5 42.94 95.56 30.19
CA GLN A 5 41.61 94.93 30.13
C GLN A 5 41.42 94.12 28.84
N PRO A 6 40.75 92.96 28.86
CA PRO A 6 40.11 92.40 27.67
C PRO A 6 38.65 92.85 27.60
N LYS A 7 38.33 93.65 26.57
CA LYS A 7 36.96 94.06 26.25
C LYS A 7 36.31 92.94 25.42
N LYS A 8 35.54 92.06 26.07
CA LYS A 8 34.66 91.09 25.37
C LYS A 8 33.58 91.86 24.60
N ARG A 9 33.66 91.88 23.27
CA ARG A 9 32.57 92.30 22.40
C ARG A 9 31.54 91.16 22.37
N ARG A 10 30.34 91.41 22.94
CA ARG A 10 29.12 90.72 22.55
C ARG A 10 28.68 91.32 21.22
N THR A 11 28.81 90.56 20.15
CA THR A 11 28.07 90.78 18.92
C THR A 11 26.89 89.82 18.98
N ASP A 12 25.77 90.31 19.51
CA ASP A 12 24.46 89.68 19.32
C ASP A 12 24.07 89.97 17.86
N ASP A 13 24.23 88.98 17.00
CA ASP A 13 23.91 89.05 15.58
C ASP A 13 22.46 88.55 15.39
N PRO A 14 21.46 89.42 15.14
CA PRO A 14 20.04 89.03 15.11
C PRO A 14 19.70 88.09 13.93
N ASN A 15 20.65 87.87 13.03
CA ASN A 15 20.44 87.16 11.78
C ASN A 15 20.67 85.64 11.90
N HIS A 16 21.31 85.16 12.96
CA HIS A 16 21.56 83.73 13.15
C HIS A 16 20.31 82.99 13.68
N ASP A 17 19.52 83.66 14.54
CA ASP A 17 18.29 83.10 15.12
C ASP A 17 17.15 83.02 14.11
N ALA A 18 17.04 83.99 13.18
CA ALA A 18 16.03 83.96 12.12
C ALA A 18 16.31 82.84 11.11
N HIS A 19 17.57 82.56 10.80
CA HIS A 19 17.96 81.50 9.87
C HIS A 19 17.84 80.11 10.50
N ALA A 20 18.12 79.97 11.80
CA ALA A 20 17.90 78.75 12.57
C ALA A 20 16.40 78.44 12.74
N ALA A 21 15.57 79.44 13.04
CA ALA A 21 14.11 79.29 13.15
C ALA A 21 13.45 78.97 11.80
N ALA A 22 13.95 79.53 10.69
CA ALA A 22 13.47 79.20 9.34
C ALA A 22 13.88 77.79 8.89
N MET A 23 15.07 77.32 9.28
CA MET A 23 15.53 75.94 9.03
C MET A 23 14.72 74.93 9.86
N ASP A 24 14.46 75.23 11.13
CA ASP A 24 13.65 74.42 12.05
C ASP A 24 12.18 74.30 11.57
N GLY A 25 11.60 75.39 11.08
CA GLY A 25 10.27 75.41 10.46
C GLY A 25 10.14 74.62 9.15
N THR A 26 11.25 74.37 8.43
CA THR A 26 11.26 73.60 7.16
C THR A 26 11.67 72.14 7.37
N LEU A 27 12.44 71.82 8.41
CA LEU A 27 12.83 70.46 8.81
C LEU A 27 11.69 69.67 9.47
N MET A 28 10.85 70.33 10.28
CA MET A 28 9.69 69.70 10.93
C MET A 28 8.70 69.05 9.93
N PRO A 29 8.30 69.71 8.82
CA PRO A 29 7.46 69.10 7.78
C PRO A 29 8.11 67.89 7.08
N ILE A 30 9.41 67.93 6.80
CA ILE A 30 10.13 66.83 6.15
C ILE A 30 10.19 65.61 7.07
N ASN A 31 10.47 65.81 8.36
CA ASN A 31 10.49 64.73 9.35
C ASN A 31 9.10 64.09 9.52
N ALA A 32 8.02 64.87 9.47
CA ALA A 32 6.66 64.35 9.51
C ALA A 32 6.33 63.47 8.29
N VAL A 33 6.75 63.89 7.08
CA VAL A 33 6.58 63.10 5.86
C VAL A 33 7.41 61.82 5.90
N LEU A 34 8.65 61.87 6.39
CA LEU A 34 9.50 60.68 6.54
C LEU A 34 8.92 59.69 7.54
N ALA A 35 8.39 60.17 8.67
CA ALA A 35 7.73 59.33 9.67
C ALA A 35 6.44 58.70 9.13
N GLU A 36 5.71 59.41 8.28
CA GLU A 36 4.53 58.89 7.58
C GLU A 36 4.93 57.80 6.56
N HIS A 37 5.96 58.04 5.73
CA HIS A 37 6.46 57.05 4.79
C HIS A 37 7.00 55.80 5.51
N ALA A 38 7.69 55.96 6.65
CA ALA A 38 8.15 54.83 7.46
C ALA A 38 6.98 53.95 7.93
N ARG A 39 5.90 54.57 8.44
CA ARG A 39 4.67 53.85 8.82
C ARG A 39 4.00 53.15 7.63
N GLN A 40 3.98 53.78 6.46
CA GLN A 40 3.45 53.14 5.25
C GLN A 40 4.29 51.95 4.79
N ILE A 41 5.62 52.04 4.87
CA ILE A 41 6.53 50.93 4.57
C ILE A 41 6.30 49.78 5.54
N GLU A 42 6.20 50.05 6.85
CA GLU A 42 5.92 49.02 7.86
C GLU A 42 4.57 48.33 7.61
N ALA A 43 3.53 49.10 7.28
CA ALA A 43 2.21 48.56 6.94
C ALA A 43 2.26 47.68 5.68
N LEU A 44 2.99 48.10 4.64
CA LEU A 44 3.18 47.31 3.42
C LEU A 44 3.96 46.02 3.69
N VAL A 45 5.00 46.07 4.52
CA VAL A 45 5.77 44.88 4.92
C VAL A 45 4.90 43.90 5.69
N ALA A 46 4.07 44.39 6.62
CA ALA A 46 3.12 43.54 7.36
C ALA A 46 2.07 42.91 6.44
N ALA A 47 1.51 43.70 5.51
CA ALA A 47 0.54 43.21 4.53
C ALA A 47 1.14 42.13 3.60
N ASN A 48 2.38 42.34 3.12
CA ASN A 48 3.07 41.36 2.29
C ASN A 48 3.32 40.05 3.07
N ARG A 49 3.76 40.12 4.33
CA ARG A 49 3.92 38.92 5.17
C ARG A 49 2.61 38.15 5.34
N ALA A 50 1.51 38.85 5.63
CA ALA A 50 0.20 38.21 5.77
C ALA A 50 -0.27 37.57 4.44
N LEU A 51 0.06 38.19 3.30
CA LEU A 51 -0.24 37.64 1.99
C LEU A 51 0.62 36.41 1.68
N ASP A 52 1.91 36.43 2.01
CA ASP A 52 2.80 35.29 1.87
C ASP A 52 2.35 34.11 2.73
N GLU A 53 1.96 34.35 3.99
CA GLU A 53 1.41 33.33 4.89
C GLU A 53 0.12 32.72 4.33
N LYS A 54 -0.78 33.56 3.80
CA LYS A 54 -2.02 33.07 3.17
C LYS A 54 -1.75 32.27 1.91
N TYR A 55 -0.81 32.72 1.07
CA TYR A 55 -0.41 32.01 -0.13
C TYR A 55 0.21 30.65 0.23
N GLN A 56 1.08 30.61 1.23
CA GLN A 56 1.71 29.38 1.70
C GLN A 56 0.65 28.40 2.24
N ALA A 57 -0.31 28.87 3.04
CA ALA A 57 -1.41 28.05 3.53
C ALA A 57 -2.24 27.43 2.39
N GLN A 58 -2.57 28.22 1.36
CA GLN A 58 -3.30 27.71 0.18
C GLN A 58 -2.47 26.69 -0.61
N VAL A 59 -1.16 26.93 -0.76
CA VAL A 59 -0.26 25.98 -1.42
C VAL A 59 -0.21 24.66 -0.66
N ASP A 60 -0.13 24.71 0.67
CA ASP A 60 -0.07 23.50 1.50
C ASP A 60 -1.40 22.74 1.51
N GLU A 61 -2.53 23.45 1.51
CA GLU A 61 -3.87 22.86 1.35
C GLU A 61 -4.01 22.13 0.00
N VAL A 62 -3.67 22.79 -1.11
CA VAL A 62 -3.75 22.19 -2.45
C VAL A 62 -2.78 21.02 -2.59
N LYS A 63 -1.59 21.09 -1.98
CA LYS A 63 -0.64 19.96 -1.97
C LYS A 63 -1.17 18.77 -1.19
N ALA A 64 -1.82 18.99 -0.05
CA ALA A 64 -2.42 17.93 0.74
C ALA A 64 -3.55 17.25 -0.04
N GLU A 65 -4.46 18.04 -0.62
CA GLU A 65 -5.57 17.52 -1.45
C GLU A 65 -5.05 16.75 -2.67
N CYS A 66 -4.00 17.26 -3.33
CA CYS A 66 -3.37 16.59 -4.47
C CYS A 66 -2.76 15.25 -4.05
N ARG A 67 -2.06 15.19 -2.91
CA ARG A 67 -1.48 13.96 -2.37
C ARG A 67 -2.56 12.92 -2.08
N GLU A 68 -3.62 13.30 -1.40
CA GLU A 68 -4.73 12.40 -1.08
C GLU A 68 -5.38 11.84 -2.34
N LYS A 69 -5.60 12.70 -3.36
CA LYS A 69 -6.13 12.26 -4.66
C LYS A 69 -5.17 11.32 -5.37
N CYS A 70 -3.87 11.58 -5.37
CA CYS A 70 -2.87 10.68 -5.95
C CYS A 70 -2.87 9.31 -5.26
N GLU A 71 -2.81 9.26 -3.93
CA GLU A 71 -2.85 8.02 -3.16
C GLU A 71 -4.16 7.25 -3.41
N SER A 72 -5.28 7.96 -3.57
CA SER A 72 -6.55 7.33 -3.92
C SER A 72 -6.58 6.76 -5.33
N LEU A 73 -6.03 7.49 -6.30
CA LEU A 73 -5.94 7.02 -7.68
C LEU A 73 -4.99 5.83 -7.79
N GLU A 74 -3.84 5.86 -7.09
CA GLU A 74 -2.89 4.74 -7.05
C GLU A 74 -3.55 3.47 -6.50
N ARG A 75 -4.29 3.58 -5.39
CA ARG A 75 -5.08 2.45 -4.86
C ARG A 75 -6.11 1.93 -5.86
N GLN A 76 -6.86 2.82 -6.52
CA GLN A 76 -7.87 2.43 -7.50
C GLN A 76 -7.25 1.77 -8.74
N CYS A 77 -6.12 2.29 -9.22
CA CYS A 77 -5.36 1.68 -10.31
C CYS A 77 -4.89 0.28 -9.93
N GLY A 78 -4.32 0.09 -8.73
CA GLY A 78 -3.90 -1.23 -8.26
C GLY A 78 -5.07 -2.25 -8.23
N VAL A 79 -6.23 -1.86 -7.71
CA VAL A 79 -7.43 -2.72 -7.71
C VAL A 79 -7.88 -3.08 -9.15
N LEU A 80 -7.85 -2.11 -10.06
CA LEU A 80 -8.21 -2.34 -11.46
C LEU A 80 -7.21 -3.27 -12.16
N GLU A 81 -5.91 -3.07 -11.93
CA GLU A 81 -4.85 -3.93 -12.47
C GLU A 81 -4.99 -5.37 -12.01
N ALA A 82 -5.21 -5.58 -10.70
CA ALA A 82 -5.45 -6.91 -10.13
C ALA A 82 -6.67 -7.59 -10.76
N ARG A 83 -7.80 -6.86 -10.88
CA ARG A 83 -9.03 -7.37 -11.51
C ARG A 83 -8.85 -7.69 -12.99
N CYS A 84 -8.17 -6.84 -13.74
CA CYS A 84 -7.86 -7.08 -15.15
C CYS A 84 -6.97 -8.32 -15.32
N GLY A 85 -5.95 -8.47 -14.47
CA GLY A 85 -5.08 -9.65 -14.46
C GLY A 85 -5.84 -10.93 -14.13
N SER A 86 -6.75 -10.90 -13.15
CA SER A 86 -7.62 -12.04 -12.81
C SER A 86 -8.54 -12.41 -13.99
N LEU A 87 -9.19 -11.43 -14.62
CA LEU A 87 -10.04 -11.67 -15.79
C LEU A 87 -9.26 -12.24 -16.98
N GLU A 88 -8.04 -11.76 -17.23
CA GLU A 88 -7.18 -12.31 -18.27
C GLU A 88 -6.87 -13.79 -18.02
N ARG A 89 -6.53 -14.15 -16.77
CA ARG A 89 -6.32 -15.55 -16.37
C ARG A 89 -7.58 -16.40 -16.59
N SER A 90 -8.75 -15.95 -16.14
CA SER A 90 -10.02 -16.66 -16.38
C SER A 90 -10.27 -16.90 -17.87
N ILE A 91 -10.06 -15.89 -18.72
CA ILE A 91 -10.21 -16.03 -20.18
C ILE A 91 -9.22 -17.05 -20.74
N GLN A 92 -7.96 -17.04 -20.29
CA GLN A 92 -6.96 -18.01 -20.73
C GLN A 92 -7.30 -19.45 -20.33
N VAL A 93 -7.86 -19.65 -19.13
CA VAL A 93 -8.36 -20.96 -18.68
C VAL A 93 -9.55 -21.40 -19.53
N LEU A 94 -10.60 -20.57 -19.63
CA LEU A 94 -11.82 -20.88 -20.40
C LEU A 94 -11.54 -21.17 -21.89
N LYS A 95 -10.61 -20.44 -22.52
CA LYS A 95 -10.19 -20.69 -23.91
C LYS A 95 -9.67 -22.11 -24.15
N LYS A 96 -9.07 -22.75 -23.14
CA LYS A 96 -8.50 -24.10 -23.24
C LYS A 96 -9.50 -25.21 -22.89
N ASP A 97 -10.70 -24.85 -22.40
CA ASP A 97 -11.48 -25.72 -21.50
C ASP A 97 -12.93 -25.99 -21.96
N VAL A 98 -13.24 -25.88 -23.26
CA VAL A 98 -14.60 -26.18 -23.77
C VAL A 98 -15.04 -27.62 -23.46
N ASN A 99 -14.10 -28.55 -23.30
CA ASN A 99 -14.31 -29.93 -22.83
C ASN A 99 -13.31 -30.25 -21.72
N TRP A 100 -13.31 -29.48 -20.63
CA TRP A 100 -12.39 -29.70 -19.52
C TRP A 100 -12.60 -31.08 -18.88
N THR A 101 -11.48 -31.73 -18.55
CA THR A 101 -11.39 -32.94 -17.72
C THR A 101 -10.18 -32.78 -16.82
N TYR A 102 -10.19 -33.39 -15.65
CA TYR A 102 -9.05 -33.36 -14.73
C TYR A 102 -7.76 -33.92 -15.39
N LYS A 103 -6.65 -33.17 -15.40
CA LYS A 103 -5.41 -33.53 -16.13
C LYS A 103 -4.20 -33.85 -15.26
N ALA A 104 -4.27 -33.62 -13.94
CA ALA A 104 -3.14 -33.94 -13.08
C ALA A 104 -2.90 -35.47 -13.05
N PRO A 105 -1.62 -35.91 -13.08
CA PRO A 105 -1.28 -37.33 -13.13
C PRO A 105 -1.64 -38.02 -11.81
N ASP A 106 -2.04 -39.29 -11.87
CA ASP A 106 -2.25 -40.09 -10.67
C ASP A 106 -0.93 -40.28 -9.91
N ILE A 107 -0.96 -40.07 -8.59
CA ILE A 107 0.16 -40.37 -7.69
C ILE A 107 -0.17 -41.65 -6.92
N PRO A 108 0.43 -42.79 -7.29
CA PRO A 108 0.07 -44.08 -6.69
C PRO A 108 0.60 -44.16 -5.27
N ARG A 109 -0.09 -44.92 -4.39
CA ARG A 109 0.33 -45.17 -2.99
C ARG A 109 1.80 -45.57 -2.84
N ARG A 110 2.33 -46.36 -3.79
CA ARG A 110 3.73 -46.80 -3.81
C ARG A 110 4.73 -45.63 -3.78
N HIS A 111 4.38 -44.47 -4.35
CA HIS A 111 5.21 -43.26 -4.33
C HIS A 111 5.57 -42.86 -2.90
N TRP A 112 4.58 -42.88 -2.01
CA TRP A 112 4.78 -42.51 -0.61
C TRP A 112 5.55 -43.59 0.17
N ILE A 113 5.23 -44.86 -0.08
CA ILE A 113 5.87 -46.01 0.59
C ILE A 113 7.37 -46.09 0.20
N GLU A 114 7.70 -45.90 -1.08
CA GLU A 114 9.08 -45.92 -1.58
C GLU A 114 9.91 -44.76 -1.02
N GLN A 115 9.28 -43.65 -0.61
CA GLN A 115 9.91 -42.55 0.13
C GLN A 115 10.05 -42.83 1.65
N GLY A 116 9.69 -44.03 2.12
CA GLY A 116 9.77 -44.41 3.53
C GLY A 116 8.61 -43.92 4.39
N ARG A 117 7.49 -43.51 3.78
CA ARG A 117 6.27 -43.15 4.51
C ARG A 117 5.50 -44.41 4.92
N SER A 118 4.68 -44.29 5.97
CA SER A 118 3.83 -45.39 6.42
C SER A 118 2.68 -45.65 5.43
N GLU A 119 2.10 -46.85 5.48
CA GLU A 119 0.86 -47.16 4.76
C GLU A 119 -0.24 -46.17 5.12
N GLU A 120 -0.42 -45.86 6.41
CA GLU A 120 -1.40 -44.87 6.87
C GLU A 120 -1.21 -43.49 6.23
N TYR A 121 0.04 -43.03 6.07
CA TYR A 121 0.32 -41.79 5.36
C TYR A 121 -0.05 -41.91 3.88
N ALA A 122 0.27 -43.04 3.23
CA ALA A 122 -0.07 -43.28 1.84
C ALA A 122 -1.60 -43.35 1.60
N ASP A 123 -2.35 -43.99 2.51
CA ASP A 123 -3.83 -43.96 2.55
C ASP A 123 -4.36 -42.53 2.64
N ASN A 124 -3.76 -41.73 3.52
CA ASN A 124 -4.17 -40.35 3.70
C ASN A 124 -3.94 -39.50 2.45
N MET A 125 -2.78 -39.63 1.82
CA MET A 125 -2.46 -38.94 0.56
C MET A 125 -3.41 -39.33 -0.57
N GLU A 126 -3.79 -40.61 -0.66
CA GLU A 126 -4.76 -41.07 -1.65
C GLU A 126 -6.15 -40.45 -1.45
N ARG A 127 -6.60 -40.29 -0.19
CA ARG A 127 -7.85 -39.60 0.13
C ARG A 127 -7.79 -38.12 -0.22
N PHE A 128 -6.71 -37.45 0.15
CA PHE A 128 -6.48 -36.05 -0.15
C PHE A 128 -6.53 -35.76 -1.66
N LEU A 129 -5.81 -36.55 -2.47
CA LEU A 129 -5.78 -36.39 -3.92
C LEU A 129 -7.16 -36.61 -4.56
N ARG A 130 -7.92 -37.57 -4.04
CA ARG A 130 -9.31 -37.79 -4.46
C ARG A 130 -10.19 -36.60 -4.10
N GLY A 131 -10.05 -36.06 -2.89
CA GLY A 131 -10.78 -34.87 -2.44
C GLY A 131 -10.52 -33.66 -3.34
N ILE A 132 -9.25 -33.36 -3.67
CA ILE A 132 -8.94 -32.26 -4.62
C ILE A 132 -9.65 -32.49 -5.95
N LYS A 133 -9.63 -33.72 -6.47
CA LYS A 133 -10.27 -34.02 -7.75
C LYS A 133 -11.79 -33.81 -7.71
N GLU A 134 -12.44 -34.33 -6.67
CA GLU A 134 -13.89 -34.20 -6.47
C GLU A 134 -14.28 -32.72 -6.36
N ASP A 135 -13.59 -31.94 -5.52
CA ASP A 135 -13.86 -30.50 -5.36
C ASP A 135 -13.65 -29.73 -6.67
N VAL A 136 -12.60 -30.04 -7.44
CA VAL A 136 -12.38 -29.42 -8.75
C VAL A 136 -13.51 -29.72 -9.72
N GLU A 137 -13.99 -30.97 -9.76
CA GLU A 137 -15.11 -31.37 -10.61
C GLU A 137 -16.39 -30.64 -10.20
N ASP A 138 -16.65 -30.49 -8.89
CA ASP A 138 -17.81 -29.80 -8.35
C ASP A 138 -17.77 -28.28 -8.63
N ILE A 139 -16.63 -27.61 -8.42
CA ILE A 139 -16.45 -26.19 -8.78
C ILE A 139 -16.75 -25.98 -10.27
N ARG A 140 -16.25 -26.87 -11.13
CA ARG A 140 -16.42 -26.78 -12.59
C ARG A 140 -17.85 -27.09 -13.04
N ALA A 141 -18.58 -27.89 -12.28
CA ALA A 141 -19.98 -28.19 -12.53
C ALA A 141 -20.93 -27.07 -12.04
N ASP A 142 -20.40 -25.99 -11.46
CA ASP A 142 -21.16 -24.90 -10.84
C ASP A 142 -22.10 -25.43 -9.73
N ALA A 143 -21.61 -26.41 -8.96
CA ALA A 143 -22.33 -26.94 -7.80
C ALA A 143 -22.41 -25.85 -6.72
N ALA A 144 -23.49 -25.06 -6.76
CA ALA A 144 -23.67 -23.94 -5.85
C ALA A 144 -23.74 -24.38 -4.39
N GLY A 145 -22.97 -23.71 -3.52
CA GLY A 145 -23.03 -23.85 -2.07
C GLY A 145 -22.16 -24.95 -1.45
N CYS A 146 -21.17 -25.46 -2.18
CA CYS A 146 -20.20 -26.41 -1.61
C CYS A 146 -19.12 -25.67 -0.82
N SER A 147 -18.91 -26.08 0.45
CA SER A 147 -17.63 -25.89 1.14
C SER A 147 -16.63 -26.84 0.50
N PHE A 148 -15.43 -26.34 0.18
CA PHE A 148 -14.39 -27.16 -0.43
C PHE A 148 -13.38 -27.55 0.63
N ASP A 149 -13.56 -28.76 1.15
CA ASP A 149 -12.79 -29.31 2.27
C ASP A 149 -11.61 -30.16 1.76
N CYS A 150 -11.29 -30.17 0.45
CA CYS A 150 -10.18 -30.95 -0.08
C CYS A 150 -8.82 -30.62 0.55
N LEU A 151 -8.65 -29.43 1.12
CA LEU A 151 -7.43 -29.01 1.83
C LEU A 151 -7.57 -29.12 3.37
N HIS A 152 -8.65 -29.72 3.87
CA HIS A 152 -8.85 -30.03 5.28
C HIS A 152 -8.30 -31.42 5.62
N ASN A 153 -7.08 -31.45 6.16
CA ASN A 153 -6.42 -32.69 6.61
C ASN A 153 -6.52 -32.87 8.15
N GLY A 154 -7.61 -32.36 8.76
CA GLY A 154 -7.85 -32.46 10.20
C GLY A 154 -7.91 -33.91 10.69
N GLY A 155 -7.31 -34.18 11.84
CA GLY A 155 -7.34 -35.52 12.47
C GLY A 155 -6.37 -36.57 11.87
N HIS A 156 -5.56 -36.19 10.88
CA HIS A 156 -4.54 -37.04 10.27
C HIS A 156 -3.12 -36.53 10.57
N PRO A 157 -2.05 -37.31 10.31
CA PRO A 157 -0.70 -36.77 10.32
C PRO A 157 -0.54 -35.64 9.29
N ALA A 158 0.27 -34.64 9.63
CA ALA A 158 0.55 -33.53 8.73
C ALA A 158 1.07 -34.00 7.37
N MET A 159 0.51 -33.41 6.31
CA MET A 159 0.92 -33.68 4.95
C MET A 159 2.12 -32.83 4.57
N LEU A 160 3.22 -33.49 4.25
CA LEU A 160 4.45 -32.81 3.86
C LEU A 160 4.43 -32.45 2.38
N HIS A 161 5.13 -31.37 2.03
CA HIS A 161 5.19 -30.90 0.65
C HIS A 161 5.89 -31.94 -0.25
N ASP A 162 5.33 -32.16 -1.43
CA ASP A 162 5.93 -32.93 -2.51
C ASP A 162 5.59 -32.22 -3.83
N ASP A 163 6.60 -31.98 -4.67
CA ASP A 163 6.43 -31.28 -5.95
C ASP A 163 5.48 -32.05 -6.92
N THR A 164 5.28 -33.35 -6.70
CA THR A 164 4.29 -34.13 -7.45
C THR A 164 2.85 -33.66 -7.21
N LEU A 165 2.57 -32.93 -6.13
CA LEU A 165 1.26 -32.34 -5.84
C LEU A 165 0.97 -31.07 -6.66
N LEU A 166 1.99 -30.40 -7.22
CA LEU A 166 1.83 -29.12 -7.91
C LEU A 166 0.82 -29.15 -9.08
N PRO A 167 0.74 -30.21 -9.91
CA PRO A 167 -0.29 -30.31 -10.93
C PRO A 167 -1.72 -30.34 -10.35
N HIS A 168 -1.92 -30.95 -9.18
CA HIS A 168 -3.23 -31.02 -8.53
C HIS A 168 -3.65 -29.65 -7.98
N PHE A 169 -2.75 -28.93 -7.31
CA PHE A 169 -2.99 -27.55 -6.89
C PHE A 169 -3.27 -26.62 -8.09
N LYS A 170 -2.65 -26.89 -9.24
CA LYS A 170 -2.91 -26.13 -10.46
C LYS A 170 -4.30 -26.39 -11.04
N GLU A 171 -4.78 -27.63 -11.03
CA GLU A 171 -6.18 -27.93 -11.41
C GLU A 171 -7.16 -27.23 -10.48
N PHE A 172 -6.89 -27.26 -9.16
CA PHE A 172 -7.70 -26.56 -8.16
C PHE A 172 -7.72 -25.05 -8.37
N SER A 173 -6.55 -24.44 -8.55
CA SER A 173 -6.41 -23.01 -8.83
C SER A 173 -7.15 -22.58 -10.10
N ASN A 174 -7.05 -23.37 -11.17
CA ASN A 174 -7.78 -23.10 -12.41
C ASN A 174 -9.31 -23.20 -12.22
N ALA A 175 -9.79 -24.12 -11.39
CA ALA A 175 -11.21 -24.24 -11.07
C ALA A 175 -11.73 -23.02 -10.31
N ILE A 176 -11.04 -22.61 -9.25
CA ILE A 176 -11.36 -21.37 -8.49
C ILE A 176 -11.39 -20.15 -9.43
N GLN A 177 -10.40 -20.03 -10.31
CA GLN A 177 -10.30 -18.90 -11.24
C GLN A 177 -11.52 -18.76 -12.17
N VAL A 178 -12.19 -19.87 -12.52
CA VAL A 178 -13.39 -19.85 -13.37
C VAL A 178 -14.70 -20.02 -12.61
N ALA A 179 -14.64 -20.23 -11.29
CA ALA A 179 -15.82 -20.34 -10.44
C ALA A 179 -16.69 -19.08 -10.57
N THR A 180 -18.00 -19.29 -10.68
CA THR A 180 -18.98 -18.19 -10.77
C THR A 180 -19.38 -17.69 -9.39
N ALA A 181 -19.46 -18.61 -8.43
CA ALA A 181 -19.69 -18.33 -7.02
C ALA A 181 -18.38 -18.01 -6.30
N ASP A 182 -18.53 -17.29 -5.20
CA ASP A 182 -17.45 -17.13 -4.23
C ASP A 182 -17.12 -18.47 -3.57
N VAL A 183 -15.84 -18.64 -3.21
CA VAL A 183 -15.30 -19.91 -2.71
C VAL A 183 -14.84 -19.74 -1.27
N GLU A 184 -15.22 -20.66 -0.39
CA GLU A 184 -14.64 -20.78 0.95
C GLU A 184 -13.52 -21.83 0.90
N ILE A 185 -12.35 -21.51 1.48
CA ILE A 185 -11.16 -22.37 1.40
C ILE A 185 -10.66 -22.64 2.82
N VAL A 186 -10.61 -23.93 3.17
CA VAL A 186 -10.05 -24.38 4.45
C VAL A 186 -8.75 -25.13 4.17
N ILE A 187 -7.63 -24.61 4.65
CA ILE A 187 -6.31 -25.26 4.57
C ILE A 187 -5.93 -25.68 5.98
N GLU A 188 -5.85 -26.98 6.23
CA GLU A 188 -5.50 -27.50 7.55
C GLU A 188 -4.48 -28.62 7.48
N ASN A 189 -3.46 -28.56 8.36
CA ASN A 189 -2.54 -29.68 8.61
C ASN A 189 -1.77 -30.15 7.35
N ILE A 190 -1.34 -29.15 6.56
CA ILE A 190 -0.55 -29.28 5.35
C ILE A 190 0.69 -28.40 5.48
N GLU A 191 1.83 -28.89 4.99
CA GLU A 191 3.03 -28.09 4.78
C GLU A 191 2.89 -27.25 3.51
N LEU A 192 2.82 -25.93 3.66
CA LEU A 192 2.76 -25.01 2.54
C LEU A 192 4.17 -24.63 2.08
N HIS A 193 4.39 -24.79 0.78
CA HIS A 193 5.63 -24.43 0.11
C HIS A 193 5.40 -23.18 -0.76
N PRO A 194 6.42 -22.31 -0.99
CA PRO A 194 6.27 -21.10 -1.81
C PRO A 194 5.65 -21.35 -3.19
N LYS A 195 6.01 -22.47 -3.82
CA LYS A 195 5.42 -22.93 -5.09
C LYS A 195 3.90 -23.17 -5.00
N VAL A 196 3.39 -23.73 -3.90
CA VAL A 196 1.95 -23.97 -3.70
C VAL A 196 1.23 -22.64 -3.47
N LEU A 197 1.79 -21.78 -2.62
CA LEU A 197 1.26 -20.44 -2.37
C LEU A 197 1.22 -19.60 -3.64
N GLY A 198 2.28 -19.64 -4.45
CA GLY A 198 2.33 -18.95 -5.74
C GLY A 198 1.31 -19.47 -6.78
N ILE A 199 0.72 -20.65 -6.57
CA ILE A 199 -0.37 -21.18 -7.39
C ILE A 199 -1.73 -20.75 -6.84
N LEU A 200 -1.91 -20.81 -5.51
CA LEU A 200 -3.20 -20.59 -4.87
C LEU A 200 -3.48 -19.11 -4.61
N CYS A 201 -2.55 -18.36 -4.04
CA CYS A 201 -2.77 -16.98 -3.62
C CYS A 201 -3.30 -16.07 -4.75
N PRO A 202 -2.73 -16.09 -5.99
CA PRO A 202 -3.19 -15.21 -7.06
C PRO A 202 -4.63 -15.45 -7.54
N VAL A 203 -5.19 -16.64 -7.25
CA VAL A 203 -6.58 -16.97 -7.64
C VAL A 203 -7.55 -16.81 -6.49
N MET A 204 -7.08 -16.88 -5.24
CA MET A 204 -7.90 -16.60 -4.06
C MET A 204 -8.19 -15.10 -3.95
N GLU A 205 -7.25 -14.24 -4.37
CA GLU A 205 -7.41 -12.79 -4.40
C GLU A 205 -8.61 -12.38 -5.27
N GLY A 206 -9.67 -11.90 -4.61
CA GLY A 206 -10.91 -11.45 -5.27
C GLY A 206 -11.89 -12.56 -5.68
N LYS A 207 -11.67 -13.82 -5.25
CA LYS A 207 -12.59 -14.96 -5.45
C LYS A 207 -12.93 -15.70 -4.17
N ALA A 208 -11.97 -15.80 -3.25
CA ALA A 208 -12.22 -16.39 -1.95
C ALA A 208 -12.94 -15.38 -1.05
N ILE A 209 -14.06 -15.78 -0.44
CA ILE A 209 -14.77 -14.97 0.56
C ILE A 209 -14.18 -15.15 1.96
N ASP A 210 -13.66 -16.34 2.24
CA ASP A 210 -12.98 -16.65 3.48
C ASP A 210 -11.89 -17.70 3.22
N VAL A 211 -10.77 -17.57 3.94
CA VAL A 211 -9.64 -18.48 3.88
C VAL A 211 -9.24 -18.83 5.30
N TRP A 212 -9.65 -20.01 5.76
CA TRP A 212 -9.27 -20.54 7.07
C TRP A 212 -7.97 -21.32 6.95
N MET A 213 -6.95 -20.93 7.70
CA MET A 213 -5.66 -21.63 7.75
C MET A 213 -5.35 -22.07 9.18
N GLU A 214 -5.22 -23.38 9.40
CA GLU A 214 -4.99 -23.94 10.73
C GLU A 214 -3.93 -25.06 10.70
N ASN A 215 -3.11 -25.15 11.75
CA ASN A 215 -2.06 -26.18 11.84
C ASN A 215 -1.14 -26.27 10.60
N ILE A 216 -0.88 -25.13 9.94
CA ILE A 216 -0.03 -25.05 8.77
C ILE A 216 1.43 -25.22 9.15
N LEU A 217 2.17 -26.00 8.35
CA LEU A 217 3.61 -26.12 8.49
C LEU A 217 4.34 -25.35 7.39
N PHE A 218 5.52 -24.87 7.74
CA PHE A 218 6.48 -24.33 6.79
C PHE A 218 7.83 -25.00 7.07
N SER A 219 8.54 -25.41 6.01
CA SER A 219 9.94 -25.81 6.19
C SER A 219 10.76 -24.60 6.63
N ALA A 220 11.79 -24.84 7.46
CA ALA A 220 12.60 -23.77 8.03
C ALA A 220 13.31 -22.91 6.97
N GLU A 221 13.60 -23.50 5.81
CA GLU A 221 14.23 -22.83 4.66
C GLU A 221 13.27 -21.92 3.89
N ASN A 222 11.96 -22.21 3.93
CA ASN A 222 10.96 -21.51 3.11
C ASN A 222 10.05 -20.59 3.91
N VAL A 223 10.08 -20.65 5.25
CA VAL A 223 9.14 -19.92 6.12
C VAL A 223 9.08 -18.43 5.82
N ALA A 224 10.23 -17.77 5.59
CA ALA A 224 10.28 -16.34 5.28
C ALA A 224 9.57 -16.03 3.94
N GLU A 225 9.89 -16.78 2.89
CA GLU A 225 9.28 -16.61 1.57
C GLU A 225 7.76 -16.89 1.60
N CYS A 226 7.33 -17.91 2.35
CA CYS A 226 5.91 -18.19 2.54
C CYS A 226 5.17 -17.03 3.19
N TYR A 227 5.74 -16.43 4.25
CA TYR A 227 5.14 -15.25 4.89
C TYR A 227 5.11 -14.04 3.96
N GLU A 228 6.15 -13.82 3.16
CA GLU A 228 6.16 -12.73 2.17
C GLU A 228 5.05 -12.90 1.13
N ILE A 229 4.85 -14.12 0.61
CA ILE A 229 3.78 -14.40 -0.37
C ILE A 229 2.40 -14.18 0.27
N ILE A 230 2.17 -14.70 1.49
CA ILE A 230 0.90 -14.55 2.20
C ILE A 230 0.62 -13.06 2.49
N ALA A 231 1.61 -12.34 3.01
CA ALA A 231 1.46 -10.92 3.35
C ALA A 231 1.24 -10.04 2.11
N ALA A 232 1.74 -10.43 0.94
CA ALA A 232 1.48 -9.74 -0.32
C ALA A 232 0.08 -10.04 -0.91
N SER A 233 -0.61 -11.07 -0.40
CA SER A 233 -1.88 -11.56 -0.94
C SER A 233 -3.10 -11.21 -0.07
N ILE A 234 -2.88 -10.54 1.06
CA ILE A 234 -3.89 -10.02 2.02
C ILE A 234 -3.85 -8.50 1.96
#